data_AF-A0A942J7A1-F1
#
_entry.id   AF-A0A942J7A1-F1
#
_cell.length_a   1.000
_cell.length_b   1.000
_cell.length_c   1.000
_cell.angle_alpha   90.00
_cell.angle_beta   90.00
_cell.angle_gamma   90.00
#
_symmetry.space_group_name_H-M   'P 1'
#
loop_
_entity.id
_entity.type
_entity.pdbx_description
1 polymer ?
#
loop_
_entity_poly.entity_id
_entity_poly.type
_entity_poly.pdbx_seq_one_letter_code
_entity_poly.pdbx_strand_id
1 'polypeptide(L)' 'MPSFFNTWLPFIYLYGVGGIFFFTGMILIRKLKGIDMRKKKHRFWWKVMFFGYFYFMLIHAILIIAALYW' A
#
# COMPACT_ATOMS: atom_id res chain seq x y z
N MET A 1 -12.40 19.05 -14.78
CA MET A 1 -11.91 17.72 -14.38
C MET A 1 -10.39 17.75 -14.31
N PRO A 2 -9.77 17.35 -13.19
CA PRO A 2 -8.32 17.22 -13.11
C PRO A 2 -7.81 16.19 -14.13
N SER A 3 -6.63 16.45 -14.72
CA SER A 3 -6.06 15.59 -15.75
C SER A 3 -5.56 14.26 -15.18
N PHE A 4 -5.33 13.27 -16.06
CA PHE A 4 -4.69 12.00 -15.70
C PHE A 4 -3.36 12.20 -14.95
N PHE A 5 -2.56 13.17 -15.40
CA PHE A 5 -1.26 13.51 -14.81
C PHE A 5 -1.38 14.05 -13.37
N ASN A 6 -2.53 14.61 -13.00
CA ASN A 6 -2.78 15.17 -11.67
C ASN A 6 -3.59 14.23 -10.76
N THR A 7 -3.96 13.04 -11.23
CA THR A 7 -4.83 12.09 -10.50
C THR A 7 -4.26 10.68 -10.49
N TRP A 8 -4.33 10.01 -11.64
CA TRP A 8 -3.97 8.61 -11.79
C TRP A 8 -2.47 8.39 -11.88
N LEU A 9 -1.71 9.29 -12.54
CA LEU A 9 -0.26 9.12 -12.63
C LEU A 9 0.43 9.14 -11.25
N PRO A 10 0.16 10.11 -10.35
CA PRO A 10 0.72 10.11 -9.01
C PRO A 10 0.23 8.92 -8.17
N PHE A 11 -1.02 8.51 -8.34
CA PHE A 11 -1.57 7.32 -7.69
C PHE A 11 -0.82 6.04 -8.11
N ILE A 12 -0.62 5.82 -9.41
CA ILE A 12 0.13 4.69 -9.95
C ILE A 12 1.59 4.75 -9.50
N TYR A 13 2.19 5.93 -9.44
CA TYR A 13 3.56 6.06 -8.93
C TYR A 13 3.65 5.66 -7.45
N LEU A 14 2.75 6.17 -6.61
CA LEU A 14 2.73 5.89 -5.18
C LEU A 14 2.48 4.40 -4.89
N TYR A 15 1.47 3.80 -5.50
CA TYR A 15 1.08 2.41 -5.23
C TYR A 15 1.71 1.37 -6.18
N GLY A 16 2.35 1.81 -7.25
CA GLY A 16 3.14 0.95 -8.13
C GLY A 16 4.59 0.93 -7.65
N VAL A 17 5.30 2.05 -7.84
CA VAL A 17 6.71 2.19 -7.47
C VAL A 17 6.88 2.11 -5.97
N GLY A 18 6.13 2.89 -5.19
CA GLY A 18 6.18 2.82 -3.73
C GLY A 18 5.75 1.45 -3.19
N GLY A 19 4.82 0.78 -3.87
CA GLY A 19 4.43 -0.60 -3.59
C GLY A 19 5.57 -1.59 -3.70
N ILE A 20 6.38 -1.52 -4.75
CA ILE A 20 7.56 -2.38 -4.93
C ILE A 20 8.51 -2.24 -3.75
N PHE A 21 8.81 -1.01 -3.30
CA PHE A 21 9.67 -0.78 -2.15
C PHE A 21 9.06 -1.34 -0.86
N PHE A 22 7.77 -1.09 -0.62
CA PHE A 22 7.05 -1.59 0.54
C PHE A 22 7.05 -3.13 0.59
N PHE A 23 6.64 -3.80 -0.47
CA PHE A 23 6.58 -5.27 -0.50
C PHE A 23 7.96 -5.91 -0.40
N THR A 24 8.97 -5.32 -1.04
CA THR A 24 10.37 -5.75 -0.87
C THR A 24 10.79 -5.66 0.59
N GLY A 25 10.51 -4.53 1.26
CA GLY A 25 10.78 -4.36 2.69
C GLY A 25 10.07 -5.41 3.55
N MET A 26 8.79 -5.70 3.26
CA MET A 26 7.99 -6.71 3.97
C MET A 26 8.50 -8.14 3.78
N ILE A 27 9.13 -8.44 2.64
CA ILE A 27 9.80 -9.71 2.39
C ILE A 27 11.15 -9.76 3.13
N LEU A 28 11.93 -8.68 3.06
CA LEU A 28 13.26 -8.59 3.69
C LEU A 28 13.17 -8.69 5.21
N ILE A 29 12.23 -8.01 5.86
CA ILE A 29 12.07 -8.07 7.32
C ILE A 29 11.79 -9.50 7.82
N ARG A 30 11.13 -10.34 7.00
CA ARG A 30 10.96 -11.76 7.27
C ARG A 30 12.24 -12.55 7.04
N LYS A 31 12.92 -12.34 5.92
CA LYS A 31 14.17 -13.05 5.57
C LYS A 31 15.28 -12.78 6.58
N LEU A 32 15.40 -11.53 7.04
CA LEU A 32 16.41 -11.08 7.99
C LEU A 32 16.04 -11.38 9.45
N LYS A 33 14.95 -12.13 9.70
CA LYS A 33 14.43 -12.43 11.05
C LYS A 33 14.14 -11.19 11.90
N GLY A 34 13.89 -10.03 11.27
CA GLY A 34 13.47 -8.79 11.94
C GLY A 34 12.07 -8.88 12.56
N ILE A 35 11.27 -9.85 12.11
CA ILE A 35 10.03 -10.26 12.79
C ILE A 35 10.01 -11.76 13.05
N ASP A 36 9.50 -12.16 14.22
CA ASP A 36 9.29 -13.56 14.55
C ASP A 36 7.86 -14.00 14.20
N MET A 37 7.72 -14.75 13.09
CA MET A 37 6.43 -15.26 12.64
C MET A 37 5.83 -16.32 13.56
N ARG A 38 6.50 -16.77 14.63
CA ARG A 38 5.91 -17.64 15.65
C ARG A 38 5.11 -16.85 16.68
N LYS A 39 5.42 -15.56 16.88
CA LYS A 39 4.70 -14.66 17.79
C LYS A 39 3.40 -14.17 17.14
N LYS A 40 2.25 -14.41 17.80
CA LYS A 40 0.92 -13.98 17.33
C LYS A 40 0.88 -12.48 17.01
N LYS A 41 1.42 -11.63 17.90
CA LYS A 41 1.48 -10.17 17.72
C LYS A 41 2.25 -9.75 16.47
N HIS A 42 3.42 -10.35 16.20
CA HIS A 42 4.23 -10.02 15.03
C HIS A 42 3.53 -10.42 13.74
N ARG A 43 2.92 -11.61 13.70
CA ARG A 43 2.10 -12.03 12.55
C ARG A 43 0.91 -11.11 12.30
N PHE A 44 0.24 -10.66 13.37
CA PHE A 44 -0.88 -9.73 13.27
C PHE A 44 -0.43 -8.43 12.63
N TRP A 45 0.60 -7.77 13.16
CA TRP A 45 1.11 -6.51 12.60
C TRP A 45 1.63 -6.67 11.18
N TRP A 46 2.31 -7.78 10.87
CA TRP A 46 2.74 -8.06 9.50
C TRP A 46 1.54 -8.11 8.54
N LYS A 47 0.45 -8.81 8.90
CA LYS A 47 -0.79 -8.83 8.09
C LYS A 47 -1.46 -7.46 8.01
N VAL A 48 -1.51 -6.71 9.11
CA VAL A 48 -2.09 -5.36 9.17
C VAL A 48 -1.36 -4.41 8.21
N MET A 49 -0.04 -4.53 8.06
CA MET A 49 0.72 -3.74 7.10
C MET A 49 0.28 -4.00 5.65
N PHE A 50 0.11 -5.26 5.24
CA PHE A 50 -0.45 -5.57 3.92
C PHE A 50 -1.88 -5.04 3.77
N PHE A 51 -2.72 -5.27 4.78
CA PHE A 51 -4.10 -4.78 4.75
C PHE A 51 -4.16 -3.26 4.62
N GLY A 52 -3.40 -2.53 5.44
CA GLY A 52 -3.36 -1.07 5.43
C GLY A 52 -2.94 -0.52 4.08
N TYR A 53 -1.96 -1.13 3.43
CA TYR A 53 -1.54 -0.77 2.07
C TYR A 53 -2.72 -0.79 1.08
N PHE A 54 -3.42 -1.93 0.99
CA PHE A 54 -4.55 -2.08 0.07
C PHE A 54 -5.76 -1.24 0.49
N TYR A 55 -6.00 -1.10 1.79
CA TYR A 55 -7.08 -0.28 2.33
C TYR A 55 -6.94 1.18 1.88
N PHE A 56 -5.75 1.78 2.07
CA PHE A 56 -5.49 3.14 1.62
C PHE A 56 -5.48 3.26 0.09
N MET A 57 -4.94 2.27 -0.63
CA MET A 57 -5.00 2.23 -2.10
C MET A 57 -6.43 2.30 -2.62
N LEU A 58 -7.34 1.51 -2.05
CA LEU A 58 -8.75 1.47 -2.46
C LEU A 58 -9.48 2.77 -2.10
N ILE A 59 -9.33 3.27 -0.88
CA ILE A 59 -9.95 4.54 -0.48
C ILE A 59 -9.46 5.67 -1.39
N HIS A 60 -8.16 5.75 -1.66
CA HIS A 60 -7.60 6.79 -2.50
C HIS A 60 -8.13 6.69 -3.94
N ALA A 61 -8.27 5.48 -4.50
CA ALA A 61 -8.90 5.29 -5.81
C ALA A 61 -10.38 5.73 -5.82
N ILE A 62 -11.14 5.39 -4.77
CA ILE A 62 -12.54 5.82 -4.61
C ILE A 62 -12.61 7.35 -4.55
N LEU A 63 -11.71 8.01 -3.83
CA LEU A 63 -11.67 9.48 -3.73
C LEU A 63 -11.29 10.14 -5.07
N ILE A 64 -10.40 9.54 -5.86
CA ILE A 64 -10.10 10.02 -7.23
C ILE A 64 -11.35 9.94 -8.10
N ILE A 65 -12.07 8.82 -8.06
CA ILE A 65 -13.31 8.64 -8.82
C ILE A 65 -14.37 9.65 -8.36
N ALA A 66 -14.56 9.78 -7.04
CA ALA A 66 -15.49 10.76 -6.48
C ALA A 66 -15.17 12.18 -6.97
N ALA A 67 -13.90 12.60 -6.92
CA ALA A 67 -13.48 13.92 -7.38
C ALA A 67 -13.57 14.14 -8.91
N LEU A 68 -13.58 13.07 -9.71
CA LEU A 68 -13.67 13.16 -11.17
C LEU A 68 -15.12 13.24 -11.66
N TYR A 69 -16.04 12.58 -10.95
CA TYR A 69 -17.42 12.35 -11.45
C TYR A 69 -18.51 12.95 -10.56
N TRP A 70 -18.15 13.55 -9.42
CA TRP A 70 -19.05 14.23 -8.50
C TRP A 70 -18.50 15.61 -8.16
#